data_AF-A0A4Y8C5T9-F1
#
_entry.id   AF-A0A4Y8C5T9-F1
#
_cell.length_a   1.000
_cell.length_b   1.000
_cell.length_c   1.000
_cell.angle_alpha   90.00
_cell.angle_beta   90.00
_cell.angle_gamma   90.00
#
_symmetry.space_group_name_H-M   'P 1'
#
loop_
_entity.id
_entity.type
_entity.pdbx_description
1 polymer ?
#
loop_
_entity_poly.entity_id
_entity_poly.type
_entity_poly.pdbx_seq_one_letter_code
_entity_poly.pdbx_strand_id
1 'polypeptide(L)'
;GWHNMPFGSDKKFYLKKGAMMASSDSYSIEVIGRGGHGSAPEKAKDPIYAASLLVVALQSIVSRNVDPQNSAVVSIGAFNAGHAF
;
A
#
# COMPACT_ATOMS: atom_id res chain seq x y z
N GLY A 1 -5.83 23.81 7.40
CA GLY A 1 -6.02 23.00 8.62
C GLY A 1 -4.76 23.06 9.46
N TRP A 2 -4.87 22.96 10.77
CA TRP A 2 -3.72 22.94 11.70
C TRP A 2 -3.21 21.49 11.80
N HIS A 3 -1.91 21.28 11.63
CA HIS A 3 -1.27 19.96 11.75
C HIS A 3 -0.25 19.99 12.88
N ASN A 4 -0.34 19.05 13.82
CA ASN A 4 0.65 18.90 14.88
C ASN A 4 1.86 18.16 14.31
N MET A 5 2.87 18.90 13.87
CA MET A 5 4.08 18.33 13.27
C MET A 5 5.01 17.79 14.38
N PRO A 6 5.20 16.47 14.51
CA PRO A 6 5.93 15.87 15.63
C PRO A 6 7.45 16.16 15.62
N PHE A 7 7.99 16.72 14.54
CA PHE A 7 9.41 17.02 14.38
C PHE A 7 9.72 18.53 14.28
N GLY A 8 8.76 19.40 14.59
CA GLY A 8 8.98 20.85 14.61
C GLY A 8 9.79 21.30 15.82
N SER A 9 10.56 22.40 15.70
CA SER A 9 11.19 23.01 16.86
C SER A 9 10.14 23.60 17.80
N ASP A 10 10.30 23.39 19.11
CA ASP A 10 9.38 23.92 20.12
C ASP A 10 9.10 25.43 19.93
N LYS A 11 7.83 25.80 20.13
CA LYS A 11 7.33 27.19 20.13
C LYS A 11 7.32 27.92 18.78
N LYS A 12 7.34 27.20 17.64
CA LYS A 12 7.13 27.81 16.32
C LYS A 12 5.83 27.34 15.67
N PHE A 13 5.12 28.29 15.06
CA PHE A 13 3.98 28.02 14.18
C PHE A 13 4.43 28.14 12.73
N TYR A 14 4.06 27.15 11.90
CA TYR A 14 4.33 27.15 10.47
C TYR A 14 3.01 27.35 9.72
N LEU A 15 2.99 28.33 8.81
CA LEU A 15 1.81 28.71 8.05
C LEU A 15 2.10 28.55 6.55
N LYS A 16 1.20 27.86 5.84
CA LYS A 16 1.23 27.73 4.38
C LYS A 16 -0.14 28.09 3.81
N LYS A 17 -0.17 28.91 2.76
CA LYS A 17 -1.40 29.19 2.02
C LYS A 17 -1.76 27.96 1.17
N GLY A 18 -3.00 27.47 1.30
CA GLY A 18 -3.50 26.28 0.58
C GLY A 18 -3.24 24.96 1.32
N ALA A 19 -3.29 23.84 0.60
CA ALA A 19 -3.10 22.51 1.18
C ALA A 19 -1.69 22.33 1.78
N MET A 20 -1.64 21.83 3.02
CA MET A 20 -0.39 21.61 3.76
C MET A 20 0.01 20.14 3.83
N MET A 21 -0.96 19.23 3.96
CA MET A 21 -0.75 17.79 4.11
C MET A 21 -1.50 17.02 3.02
N ALA A 22 -1.06 15.80 2.74
CA ALA A 22 -1.77 14.87 1.87
C ALA A 22 -3.06 14.39 2.53
N SER A 23 -4.07 14.08 1.71
CA SER A 23 -5.19 13.23 2.14
C SER A 23 -4.73 11.77 2.13
N SER A 24 -5.30 10.94 2.99
CA SER A 24 -4.96 9.52 3.09
C SER A 24 -6.20 8.68 3.33
N ASP A 25 -6.28 7.55 2.63
CA ASP A 25 -7.25 6.48 2.85
C ASP A 25 -6.49 5.17 3.11
N SER A 26 -7.17 4.18 3.68
CA SER A 26 -6.60 2.84 3.94
C SER A 26 -7.59 1.77 3.52
N TYR A 27 -7.05 0.70 2.92
CA TYR A 27 -7.84 -0.42 2.39
C TYR A 27 -7.20 -1.75 2.78
N SER A 28 -8.04 -2.78 2.89
CA SER A 28 -7.61 -4.17 3.07
C SER A 28 -8.11 -4.98 1.88
N ILE A 29 -7.22 -5.80 1.32
CA ILE A 29 -7.51 -6.67 0.18
C ILE A 29 -7.31 -8.11 0.62
N GLU A 30 -8.33 -8.94 0.44
CA GLU A 30 -8.26 -10.37 0.66
C GLU A 30 -8.15 -11.10 -0.69
N VAL A 31 -7.09 -11.89 -0.85
CA VAL A 31 -6.88 -12.71 -2.05
C VAL A 31 -7.17 -14.16 -1.68
N ILE A 32 -8.31 -14.68 -2.15
CA ILE A 32 -8.79 -16.02 -1.80
C ILE A 32 -8.28 -17.03 -2.84
N GLY A 33 -7.45 -17.96 -2.36
CA GLY A 33 -6.91 -19.07 -3.15
C GLY A 33 -7.49 -20.42 -2.72
N ARG A 34 -6.80 -21.50 -3.12
CA ARG A 34 -7.07 -22.87 -2.71
C ARG A 34 -5.73 -23.54 -2.38
N GLY A 35 -5.55 -23.93 -1.12
CA GLY A 35 -4.38 -24.69 -0.69
C GLY A 35 -4.29 -26.06 -1.39
N GLY A 36 -3.09 -26.63 -1.42
CA GLY A 36 -2.82 -27.93 -2.02
C GLY A 36 -1.45 -28.45 -1.63
N HIS A 37 -1.14 -29.68 -2.05
CA HIS A 37 0.18 -30.26 -1.83
C HIS A 37 1.21 -29.43 -2.60
N GLY A 38 2.32 -29.04 -1.96
CA GLY A 38 3.35 -28.21 -2.61
C GLY A 38 3.97 -28.83 -3.86
N SER A 39 3.88 -30.16 -3.99
CA SER A 39 4.31 -30.94 -5.15
C SER A 39 3.23 -31.15 -6.23
N ALA A 40 2.00 -30.67 -6.01
CA ALA A 40 0.87 -30.79 -6.94
C ALA A 40 0.19 -29.42 -7.17
N PRO A 41 0.93 -28.41 -7.68
CA PRO A 41 0.43 -27.04 -7.85
C PRO A 41 -0.76 -26.94 -8.80
N GLU A 42 -0.93 -27.87 -9.75
CA GLU A 42 -2.07 -27.91 -10.67
C GLU A 42 -3.42 -28.12 -9.97
N LYS A 43 -3.39 -28.61 -8.72
CA LYS A 43 -4.58 -28.79 -7.88
C LYS A 43 -4.81 -27.62 -6.91
N ALA A 44 -3.88 -26.66 -6.85
CA ALA A 44 -3.92 -25.49 -5.99
C ALA A 44 -4.26 -24.22 -6.78
N LYS A 45 -4.70 -23.19 -6.06
CA LYS A 45 -4.74 -21.81 -6.55
C LYS A 45 -3.95 -20.97 -5.57
N ASP A 46 -2.70 -20.69 -5.88
CA ASP A 46 -1.77 -20.04 -4.97
C ASP A 46 -2.14 -18.56 -4.73
N PRO A 47 -2.65 -18.20 -3.53
CA PRO A 47 -2.96 -16.81 -3.22
C PRO A 47 -1.71 -15.97 -2.95
N ILE A 48 -0.59 -16.57 -2.54
CA ILE A 48 0.67 -15.86 -2.28
C ILE A 48 1.22 -15.32 -3.60
N TYR A 49 1.26 -16.17 -4.63
CA TYR A 49 1.71 -15.76 -5.96
C TYR A 49 0.80 -14.67 -6.54
N ALA A 50 -0.53 -14.87 -6.51
CA ALA A 50 -1.49 -13.90 -7.02
C ALA A 50 -1.41 -12.55 -6.29
N ALA A 51 -1.35 -12.55 -4.96
CA ALA A 51 -1.22 -11.32 -4.17
C ALA A 51 0.12 -10.62 -4.42
N SER A 52 1.21 -11.36 -4.66
CA SER A 52 2.51 -10.77 -5.00
C SER A 52 2.47 -10.03 -6.33
N LEU A 53 1.82 -10.59 -7.35
CA LEU A 53 1.59 -9.90 -8.62
C LEU A 53 0.72 -8.67 -8.46
N LEU A 54 -0.31 -8.74 -7.60
CA LEU A 54 -1.14 -7.58 -7.26
C LEU A 54 -0.29 -6.46 -6.65
N VAL A 55 0.61 -6.76 -5.71
CA VAL A 55 1.51 -5.75 -5.11
C VAL A 55 2.34 -5.04 -6.17
N VAL A 56 2.92 -5.79 -7.13
CA VAL A 56 3.69 -5.21 -8.24
C VAL A 56 2.78 -4.33 -9.12
N ALA A 57 1.59 -4.82 -9.46
CA ALA A 57 0.63 -4.09 -10.27
C ALA A 57 0.18 -2.78 -9.61
N LEU A 58 -0.02 -2.76 -8.29
CA LEU A 58 -0.41 -1.56 -7.54
C LEU A 58 0.63 -0.43 -7.65
N GLN A 59 1.92 -0.76 -7.86
CA GLN A 59 2.97 0.25 -8.07
C GLN A 59 2.76 1.03 -9.38
N SER A 60 1.98 0.50 -10.32
CA SER A 60 1.64 1.19 -11.57
C SER A 60 0.74 2.41 -11.35
N ILE A 61 -0.03 2.45 -10.26
CA ILE A 61 -0.95 3.57 -9.98
C ILE A 61 -0.16 4.88 -9.92
N VAL A 62 0.85 4.96 -9.06
CA VAL A 62 1.67 6.17 -8.94
C VAL A 62 2.57 6.32 -10.16
N SER A 63 3.23 5.25 -10.59
CA SER A 63 4.26 5.38 -11.61
C SER A 63 3.72 5.70 -13.00
N ARG A 64 2.49 5.27 -13.35
CA ARG A 64 1.92 5.39 -14.71
C ARG A 64 0.64 6.23 -14.79
N ASN A 65 -0.14 6.34 -13.71
CA ASN A 65 -1.47 6.97 -13.76
C ASN A 65 -1.55 8.32 -13.05
N VAL A 66 -0.52 8.72 -12.28
CA VAL A 66 -0.45 10.03 -11.63
C VAL A 66 0.42 10.97 -12.47
N ASP A 67 -0.08 12.20 -12.70
CA ASP A 67 0.72 13.25 -13.33
C ASP A 67 2.03 13.44 -12.55
N PRO A 68 3.21 13.44 -13.20
CA PRO A 68 4.49 13.56 -12.51
C PRO A 68 4.67 14.87 -11.72
N GLN A 69 3.87 15.92 -11.98
CA GLN A 69 3.87 17.15 -11.19
C GLN A 69 3.07 17.01 -9.88
N ASN A 70 2.23 15.99 -9.76
CA ASN A 70 1.45 15.70 -8.57
C ASN A 70 2.17 14.69 -7.67
N SER A 71 2.10 14.92 -6.36
CA SER A 71 2.62 13.95 -5.38
C SER A 71 1.53 12.95 -4.97
N ALA A 72 1.85 11.66 -5.06
CA ALA A 72 1.01 10.57 -4.59
C ALA A 72 1.88 9.43 -4.03
N VAL A 73 1.33 8.67 -3.09
CA VAL A 73 2.00 7.51 -2.48
C VAL A 73 0.99 6.36 -2.39
N VAL A 74 1.43 5.17 -2.78
CA VAL A 74 0.72 3.90 -2.53
C VAL A 74 1.67 3.00 -1.76
N SER A 75 1.24 2.56 -0.58
CA SER A 75 2.06 1.74 0.31
C SER A 75 1.33 0.45 0.67
N ILE A 76 2.04 -0.67 0.59
CA ILE A 76 1.56 -1.95 1.13
C ILE A 76 2.12 -2.07 2.55
N GLY A 77 1.29 -1.68 3.53
CA GLY A 77 1.71 -1.62 4.93
C GLY A 77 1.85 -2.98 5.60
N ALA A 78 1.17 -4.01 5.10
CA ALA A 78 1.25 -5.38 5.59
C ALA A 78 0.94 -6.37 4.47
N PHE A 79 1.60 -7.52 4.50
CA PHE A 79 1.33 -8.65 3.63
C PHE A 79 1.33 -9.92 4.49
N ASN A 80 0.14 -10.48 4.73
CA ASN A 80 -0.03 -11.68 5.55
C ASN A 80 -0.56 -12.79 4.65
N ALA A 81 0.23 -13.84 4.43
CA ALA A 81 -0.18 -14.96 3.60
C ALA A 81 0.60 -16.23 3.93
N GLY A 82 -0.05 -17.38 3.72
CA GLY A 82 0.56 -18.71 3.87
C GLY A 82 0.67 -19.20 5.31
N HIS A 83 0.45 -20.50 5.50
CA HIS A 83 0.74 -21.24 6.73
C HIS A 83 0.96 -22.72 6.36
N ALA A 84 2.01 -23.35 6.88
CA ALA A 84 2.33 -24.76 6.65
C ALA A 84 3.09 -25.33 7.87
N PHE A 85 2.91 -26.61 8.16
CA PHE A 85 3.60 -27.37 9.22
C PHE A 85 4.53 -28.42 8.61
#